data_AF-A0A4Y2H140-F1
#
_entry.id   AF-A0A4Y2H140-F1
#
_cell.length_a   1.000
_cell.length_b   1.000
_cell.length_c   1.000
_cell.angle_alpha   90.00
_cell.angle_beta   90.00
_cell.angle_gamma   90.00
#
_symmetry.space_group_name_H-M   'P 1'
#
loop_
_entity.id
_entity.type
_entity.pdbx_description
1 polymer ?
#
loop_
_entity_poly.entity_id
_entity_poly.type
_entity_poly.pdbx_seq_one_letter_code
_entity_poly.pdbx_strand_id
1 'polypeptide(L)'
;LAPPFEIQSLKSSVAQHQTRILKRDRRATLPHIAADFNNGASTSVSVRTVQRTVINMGSQSRRPTRVPLLTARHKALLLSWARQHDHWTVDDWKHVALCNEYRFQLCRTDARVRVWRRHH
;
A
#
# COMPACT_ATOMS: atom_id res chain seq x y z
N LEU A 1 37.28 1.10 -8.83
CA LEU A 1 36.03 0.38 -9.17
C LEU A 1 35.88 -0.76 -8.17
N ALA A 2 34.77 -0.82 -7.42
CA ALA A 2 34.56 -1.91 -6.46
C ALA A 2 34.42 -3.26 -7.20
N PRO A 3 34.95 -4.36 -6.64
CA PRO A 3 34.90 -5.65 -7.30
C PRO A 3 33.46 -6.20 -7.41
N PRO A 4 33.15 -7.04 -8.41
CA PRO A 4 31.78 -7.48 -8.70
C PRO A 4 31.05 -8.16 -7.52
N PHE A 5 31.78 -8.87 -6.66
CA PHE A 5 31.22 -9.58 -5.51
C PHE A 5 30.72 -8.63 -4.42
N GLU A 6 31.41 -7.51 -4.18
CA GLU A 6 30.95 -6.48 -3.22
C GLU A 6 29.65 -5.84 -3.68
N ILE A 7 29.51 -5.59 -4.98
CA ILE A 7 28.31 -5.01 -5.56
C ILE A 7 27.12 -5.97 -5.43
N GLN A 8 27.34 -7.28 -5.60
CA GLN A 8 26.30 -8.30 -5.41
C GLN A 8 25.90 -8.44 -3.94
N SER A 9 26.87 -8.44 -3.03
CA SER A 9 26.63 -8.47 -1.57
C SER A 9 25.83 -7.25 -1.09
N LEU A 10 26.16 -6.05 -1.58
CA LEU A 10 25.40 -4.84 -1.28
C LEU A 10 23.97 -4.93 -1.82
N LYS A 11 23.77 -5.43 -3.05
CA LYS A 11 22.42 -5.60 -3.62
C LYS A 11 21.57 -6.57 -2.79
N SER A 12 22.13 -7.70 -2.34
CA SER A 12 21.40 -8.67 -1.51
C SER A 12 21.08 -8.10 -0.14
N SER A 13 22.01 -7.38 0.50
CA SER A 13 21.77 -6.71 1.78
C SER A 13 20.65 -5.67 1.69
N VAL A 14 20.68 -4.81 0.67
CA VAL A 14 19.63 -3.82 0.41
C VAL A 14 18.27 -4.51 0.16
N ALA A 15 18.24 -5.60 -0.62
CA ALA A 15 17.02 -6.35 -0.91
C ALA A 15 16.39 -6.96 0.35
N GLN A 16 17.21 -7.54 1.24
CA GLN A 16 16.76 -8.09 2.50
C GLN A 16 16.20 -7.00 3.42
N HIS A 17 16.91 -5.87 3.56
CA HIS A 17 16.47 -4.73 4.39
C HIS A 17 15.15 -4.15 3.90
N GLN A 18 15.02 -3.94 2.59
CA GLN A 18 13.78 -3.48 1.95
C GLN A 18 12.61 -4.42 2.21
N THR A 19 12.84 -5.74 2.12
CA THR A 19 11.80 -6.73 2.38
C THR A 19 11.31 -6.66 3.83
N ARG A 20 12.22 -6.43 4.79
CA ARG A 20 11.86 -6.24 6.20
C ARG A 20 11.01 -4.99 6.42
N ILE A 21 11.42 -3.86 5.85
CA ILE A 21 10.66 -2.60 5.96
C ILE A 21 9.29 -2.73 5.33
N LEU A 22 9.19 -3.22 4.09
CA LEU A 22 7.91 -3.32 3.37
C LEU A 22 6.92 -4.28 4.04
N LYS A 23 7.41 -5.27 4.80
CA LYS A 23 6.59 -6.15 5.63
C LYS A 23 6.07 -5.44 6.89
N ARG A 24 6.91 -4.64 7.56
CA ARG A 24 6.55 -3.89 8.78
C ARG A 24 5.67 -2.68 8.49
N ASP A 25 6.11 -1.85 7.54
CA ASP A 25 5.41 -0.66 7.09
C ASP A 25 5.10 -0.75 5.60
N ARG A 26 3.85 -1.11 5.33
CA ARG A 26 3.31 -1.13 3.97
C ARG A 26 3.18 0.28 3.37
N ARG A 27 3.50 1.37 4.06
CA ARG A 27 3.41 2.75 3.52
C ARG A 27 4.78 3.39 3.34
N ALA A 28 5.86 2.65 3.59
CA ALA A 28 7.23 3.14 3.46
C ALA A 28 7.52 3.69 2.05
N THR A 29 8.12 4.88 2.01
CA THR A 29 8.57 5.54 0.78
C THR A 29 10.04 5.22 0.51
N LEU A 30 10.49 5.36 -0.73
CA LEU A 30 11.91 5.08 -1.06
C LEU A 30 12.91 5.95 -0.28
N PRO A 31 12.66 7.27 -0.07
CA PRO A 31 13.55 8.08 0.76
C PRO A 31 13.60 7.58 2.22
N HIS A 32 12.45 7.19 2.77
CA HIS A 32 12.40 6.62 4.11
C HIS A 32 13.20 5.32 4.21
N ILE A 33 13.05 4.43 3.22
CA ILE A 33 13.80 3.16 3.16
C ILE A 33 15.31 3.42 3.01
N ALA A 34 15.72 4.39 2.20
CA ALA A 34 17.12 4.74 2.03
C ALA A 34 17.73 5.33 3.31
N ALA A 35 17.01 6.23 3.97
CA ALA A 35 17.43 6.81 5.24
C ALA A 35 17.56 5.73 6.34
N ASP A 36 16.57 4.84 6.44
CA ASP A 36 16.58 3.75 7.42
C ASP A 36 17.73 2.77 7.19
N PHE A 37 18.05 2.44 5.93
CA PHE A 37 19.22 1.64 5.59
C PHE A 37 20.53 2.37 5.97
N ASN A 38 20.63 3.66 5.67
CA ASN A 38 21.85 4.45 5.90
C ASN A 38 22.11 4.73 7.39
N ASN A 39 21.10 4.69 8.26
CA ASN A 39 21.22 4.97 9.70
C ASN A 39 22.09 3.97 10.49
N GLY A 40 22.60 2.90 9.87
CA GLY A 40 23.53 1.96 10.49
C GLY A 40 24.47 1.26 9.52
N ALA A 41 24.55 1.71 8.27
CA ALA A 41 25.36 1.07 7.24
C ALA A 41 26.69 1.79 7.05
N SER A 42 27.77 1.02 6.89
CA SER A 42 29.11 1.54 6.53
C SER A 42 29.16 2.11 5.11
N THR A 43 28.17 1.80 4.27
CA THR A 43 28.06 2.27 2.89
C THR A 43 26.68 2.88 2.68
N SER A 44 26.64 4.15 2.31
CA SER A 44 25.38 4.82 2.01
C SER A 44 24.84 4.40 0.65
N VAL A 45 23.52 4.24 0.57
CA VAL A 45 22.81 3.93 -0.67
C VAL A 45 21.92 5.09 -1.09
N SER A 46 21.91 5.36 -2.39
CA SER A 46 21.01 6.33 -2.98
C SER A 46 19.57 5.77 -3.08
N VAL A 47 18.60 6.68 -3.11
CA VAL A 47 17.19 6.35 -3.42
C VAL A 47 17.07 5.60 -4.75
N ARG A 48 17.92 5.91 -5.74
CA ARG A 48 17.92 5.25 -7.05
C ARG A 48 18.37 3.78 -6.96
N THR A 49 19.35 3.47 -6.12
CA THR A 49 19.77 2.09 -5.83
C THR A 49 18.62 1.35 -5.17
N VAL A 50 17.99 1.97 -4.16
CA VAL A 50 16.83 1.39 -3.47
C VAL A 50 15.70 1.08 -4.45
N GLN A 51 15.36 2.02 -5.33
CA GLN A 51 14.33 1.84 -6.35
C GLN A 51 14.60 0.66 -7.29
N ARG A 52 15.83 0.57 -7.82
CA ARG A 52 16.23 -0.52 -8.72
C ARG A 52 16.09 -1.88 -8.04
N THR A 53 16.53 -1.99 -6.80
CA THR A 53 16.42 -3.23 -6.04
C THR A 53 14.95 -3.61 -5.80
N VAL A 54 14.10 -2.65 -5.45
CA VAL A 54 12.66 -2.88 -5.24
C VAL A 54 11.96 -3.37 -6.52
N ILE A 55 12.32 -2.82 -7.68
CA ILE A 55 11.79 -3.23 -8.98
C ILE A 55 12.27 -4.64 -9.33
N ASN A 56 13.57 -4.93 -9.14
CA ASN A 56 14.16 -6.24 -9.39
C ASN A 56 13.56 -7.34 -8.49
N MET A 57 13.09 -6.99 -7.30
CA MET A 57 12.36 -7.88 -6.40
C MET A 57 10.86 -8.05 -6.78
N GLY A 58 10.42 -7.56 -7.93
CA GLY A 58 9.04 -7.69 -8.41
C GLY A 58 8.03 -6.76 -7.72
N SER A 59 8.49 -5.68 -7.07
CA SER A 59 7.58 -4.69 -6.49
C SER A 59 7.31 -3.54 -7.45
N GLN A 60 6.08 -3.03 -7.43
CA GLN A 60 5.64 -1.93 -8.27
C GLN A 60 5.07 -0.78 -7.43
N SER A 61 5.23 0.44 -7.96
CA SER A 61 4.64 1.62 -7.38
C SER A 61 3.13 1.65 -7.65
N ARG A 62 2.33 1.73 -6.59
CA ARG A 62 0.86 1.67 -6.62
C ARG A 62 0.25 2.86 -5.89
N ARG A 63 -0.95 3.28 -6.33
CA ARG A 63 -1.77 4.22 -5.57
C ARG A 63 -2.54 3.44 -4.51
N PRO A 64 -2.48 3.83 -3.22
CA PRO A 64 -3.28 3.18 -2.20
C PRO A 64 -4.78 3.43 -2.46
N THR A 65 -5.59 2.40 -2.26
CA THR A 65 -7.05 2.49 -2.30
C THR A 65 -7.53 3.32 -1.11
N ARG A 66 -8.46 4.25 -1.36
CA ARG A 66 -9.17 4.95 -0.28
C ARG A 66 -10.29 4.04 0.17
N VAL A 67 -10.18 3.54 1.39
CA VAL A 67 -11.26 2.78 2.04
C VAL A 67 -11.67 3.59 3.27
N PRO A 68 -12.97 3.84 3.47
CA PRO A 68 -13.45 4.44 4.72
C PRO A 68 -12.97 3.61 5.91
N LEU A 69 -12.44 4.28 6.93
CA LEU A 69 -12.12 3.60 8.18
C LEU A 69 -13.43 3.28 8.89
N LEU A 70 -13.84 2.01 8.83
CA LEU A 70 -15.02 1.53 9.55
C LEU A 70 -14.64 1.26 11.00
N THR A 71 -15.37 1.87 11.93
CA THR A 71 -15.30 1.55 13.36
C THR A 71 -15.81 0.13 13.60
N ALA A 72 -15.47 -0.47 14.75
CA ALA A 72 -15.98 -1.78 15.13
C ALA A 72 -17.53 -1.81 15.13
N ARG A 73 -18.15 -0.73 15.62
CA ARG A 73 -19.62 -0.56 15.62
C ARG A 73 -20.18 -0.55 14.20
N HIS A 74 -19.59 0.21 13.27
CA HIS A 74 -20.07 0.22 11.89
C HIS A 74 -19.98 -1.16 11.24
N LYS A 75 -18.89 -1.90 11.47
CA LYS A 75 -18.73 -3.26 10.95
C LYS A 75 -19.79 -4.20 11.50
N ALA A 76 -20.08 -4.13 12.80
CA ALA A 76 -21.11 -4.95 13.43
C ALA A 76 -22.50 -4.65 12.87
N LEU A 77 -22.86 -3.37 12.71
CA LEU A 77 -24.15 -2.96 12.15
C LEU A 77 -24.30 -3.37 10.68
N LEU A 78 -23.27 -3.17 9.86
CA LEU A 78 -23.30 -3.59 8.45
C LEU A 78 -23.43 -5.11 8.32
N LEU A 79 -22.74 -5.87 9.18
CA LEU A 79 -22.83 -7.33 9.18
C LEU A 79 -24.20 -7.82 9.65
N SER A 80 -24.76 -7.23 10.71
CA SER A 80 -26.09 -7.60 11.19
C SER A 80 -27.16 -7.27 10.15
N TRP A 81 -27.05 -6.10 9.51
CA TRP A 81 -27.95 -5.69 8.44
C TRP A 81 -27.86 -6.67 7.26
N ALA A 82 -26.65 -6.98 6.78
CA ALA A 82 -26.45 -7.94 5.69
C ALA A 82 -27.06 -9.32 6.01
N ARG A 83 -26.87 -9.83 7.23
CA ARG A 83 -27.46 -11.12 7.66
C ARG A 83 -28.98 -11.09 7.73
N GLN A 84 -29.55 -10.00 8.23
CA GLN A 84 -31.01 -9.84 8.30
C GLN A 84 -31.65 -9.81 6.92
N HIS A 85 -30.91 -9.36 5.91
CA HIS A 85 -31.38 -9.12 4.55
C HIS A 85 -30.81 -10.14 3.54
N ASP A 86 -30.17 -11.21 4.02
CA ASP A 86 -29.50 -12.22 3.18
C ASP A 86 -30.48 -13.02 2.31
N HIS A 87 -31.70 -13.22 2.81
CA HIS A 87 -32.77 -13.97 2.15
C HIS A 87 -33.74 -13.08 1.36
N TRP A 88 -33.43 -11.79 1.21
CA TRP A 88 -34.29 -10.86 0.49
C TRP A 88 -34.42 -11.20 -0.99
N THR A 89 -35.66 -11.24 -1.45
CA THR A 89 -36.02 -11.47 -2.85
C THR A 89 -35.95 -10.17 -3.65
N VAL A 90 -36.00 -10.29 -4.99
CA VAL A 90 -36.03 -9.11 -5.89
C VAL A 90 -37.22 -8.20 -5.56
N ASP A 91 -38.36 -8.74 -5.15
CA ASP A 91 -39.53 -7.96 -4.77
C ASP A 91 -39.32 -7.20 -3.46
N ASP A 92 -38.61 -7.76 -2.49
CA ASP A 92 -38.25 -7.05 -1.24
C ASP A 92 -37.38 -5.83 -1.55
N TRP A 93 -36.40 -5.97 -2.45
CA TRP A 93 -35.54 -4.87 -2.88
C TRP A 93 -36.29 -3.72 -3.56
N LYS A 94 -37.41 -3.99 -4.25
CA LYS A 94 -38.24 -2.95 -4.90
C LYS A 94 -38.84 -1.97 -3.91
N HIS A 95 -38.99 -2.37 -2.64
CA HIS A 95 -39.55 -1.53 -1.59
C HIS A 95 -38.51 -0.64 -0.90
N VAL A 96 -37.22 -0.78 -1.23
CA VAL A 96 -36.15 0.03 -0.64
C VAL A 96 -35.82 1.24 -1.51
N ALA A 97 -36.14 2.42 -0.97
CA ALA A 97 -35.68 3.69 -1.54
C ALA A 97 -34.29 4.04 -0.98
N LEU A 98 -33.28 4.07 -1.84
CA LEU A 98 -31.94 4.53 -1.49
C LEU A 98 -31.81 6.02 -1.80
N CYS A 99 -31.57 6.84 -0.79
CA CYS A 99 -31.17 8.24 -0.95
C CYS A 99 -29.70 8.41 -0.59
N ASN A 100 -28.95 9.08 -1.47
CA ASN A 100 -27.59 9.50 -1.18
C ASN A 100 -27.34 10.92 -1.70
N GLU A 101 -26.35 11.55 -1.11
CA GLU A 101 -25.86 12.86 -1.56
C GLU A 101 -24.50 12.66 -2.22
N TYR A 102 -24.40 13.06 -3.49
CA TYR A 102 -23.15 13.06 -4.21
C TYR A 102 -22.57 14.47 -4.31
N ARG A 103 -21.26 14.57 -4.06
CA ARG A 103 -20.50 15.80 -4.27
C ARG A 103 -19.66 15.66 -5.53
N PHE A 104 -19.97 16.47 -6.55
CA PHE A 104 -19.20 16.53 -7.78
C PHE A 104 -18.02 17.50 -7.64
N GLN A 105 -16.85 17.12 -8.15
CA GLN A 105 -15.65 17.97 -8.20
C GLN A 105 -15.10 17.97 -9.62
N LEU A 106 -14.93 19.16 -10.22
CA LEU A 106 -14.52 19.35 -11.61
C LEU A 106 -13.06 18.92 -11.87
N CYS A 107 -12.15 19.23 -10.94
CA CYS A 107 -10.76 18.79 -10.98
C CYS A 107 -10.33 18.39 -9.57
N ARG A 108 -9.83 17.16 -9.40
CA ARG A 108 -9.27 16.69 -8.12
C ARG A 108 -7.80 16.35 -8.29
N THR A 109 -6.93 17.07 -7.59
CA THR A 109 -5.52 16.68 -7.45
C THR A 109 -5.44 15.42 -6.59
N ASP A 110 -4.87 14.34 -7.15
CA ASP A 110 -4.66 13.10 -6.40
C ASP A 110 -3.40 13.24 -5.54
N ALA A 111 -3.52 13.89 -4.38
CA ALA A 111 -2.44 14.07 -3.41
C ALA A 111 -1.99 12.76 -2.71
N ARG A 112 -2.23 11.60 -3.32
CA ARG A 112 -1.87 10.30 -2.76
C ARG A 112 -0.38 10.04 -2.95
N VAL A 113 0.30 9.87 -1.82
CA VAL A 113 1.64 9.28 -1.82
C VAL A 113 1.56 7.86 -2.35
N ARG A 114 2.36 7.56 -3.38
CA ARG A 114 2.47 6.22 -3.94
C ARG A 114 3.17 5.29 -2.97
N VAL A 115 2.72 4.05 -2.90
CA VAL A 115 3.29 2.99 -2.05
C VAL A 115 3.89 1.89 -2.92
N TRP A 116 4.84 1.12 -2.39
CA TRP A 116 5.43 -0.02 -3.10
C TRP A 116 4.77 -1.33 -2.65
N ARG A 117 4.37 -2.16 -3.60
CA ARG A 117 3.69 -3.45 -3.35
C ARG A 117 4.28 -4.53 -4.24
N ARG A 118 4.47 -5.73 -3.69
CA ARG A 118 4.69 -6.92 -4.52
C ARG A 118 3.41 -7.25 -5.29
N HIS A 119 3.59 -7.81 -6.48
CA HIS A 119 2.50 -8.48 -7.17
C HIS A 119 2.04 -9.68 -6.32
N HIS A 120 0.74 -9.87 -6.19
CA HIS A 120 0.14 -11.09 -5.62
C HIS A 120 -0.03 -12.13 -6.72
#